data_AF-A0A3N6MFI9-F1
#
_entry.id   AF-A0A3N6MFI9-F1
#
_cell.length_a   1.000
_cell.length_b   1.000
_cell.length_c   1.000
_cell.angle_alpha   90.00
_cell.angle_beta   90.00
_cell.angle_gamma   90.00
#
_symmetry.space_group_name_H-M   'P 1'
#
loop_
_entity.id
_entity.type
_entity.pdbx_description
1 polymer ?
#
loop_
_entity_poly.entity_id
_entity_poly.type
_entity_poly.pdbx_seq_one_letter_code
_entity_poly.pdbx_strand_id
1 'polypeptide(L)'
;MPAFGIGIPIFLVVQAFISWFVYSEAKKYGSRSPVVVGASVFVLGVGLAFVFSTVIALVVVELLVIPIYLLGVHAAKRRSASA
;
A
#
# COMPACT_ATOMS: atom_id res chain seq x y z
N MET A 1 10.88 -12.92 0.29
CA MET A 1 10.11 -13.31 -0.91
C MET A 1 9.03 -12.25 -1.07
N PRO A 2 8.89 -11.57 -2.22
CA PRO A 2 7.78 -10.65 -2.37
C PRO A 2 6.50 -11.49 -2.26
N ALA A 3 5.67 -11.20 -1.27
CA ALA A 3 4.36 -11.81 -1.16
C ALA A 3 3.52 -11.26 -2.32
N PHE A 4 3.66 -11.85 -3.51
CA PHE A 4 2.72 -11.70 -4.60
C PHE A 4 1.43 -12.43 -4.22
N GLY A 5 0.76 -11.96 -3.18
CA GLY A 5 -0.53 -12.49 -2.76
C GLY A 5 -1.60 -12.18 -3.80
N ILE A 6 -2.71 -12.90 -3.72
CA ILE A 6 -3.93 -12.75 -4.55
C ILE A 6 -4.39 -11.27 -4.64
N GLY A 7 -4.02 -10.43 -3.67
CA GLY A 7 -4.30 -9.00 -3.65
C GLY A 7 -3.74 -8.19 -4.83
N ILE A 8 -2.57 -8.54 -5.39
CA ILE A 8 -2.01 -7.79 -6.54
C ILE A 8 -2.86 -7.98 -7.81
N PRO A 9 -3.19 -9.22 -8.22
CA PRO A 9 -4.11 -9.44 -9.33
C PRO A 9 -5.46 -8.75 -9.14
N ILE A 10 -6.06 -8.85 -7.94
CA ILE A 10 -7.34 -8.21 -7.63
C ILE A 10 -7.23 -6.69 -7.76
N PHE A 11 -6.19 -6.10 -7.18
CA PHE A 11 -5.94 -4.66 -7.25
C PHE A 11 -5.80 -4.20 -8.70
N LEU A 12 -5.03 -4.90 -9.54
CA LEU A 12 -4.85 -4.54 -10.94
C LEU A 12 -6.16 -4.62 -11.73
N VAL A 13 -6.99 -5.63 -11.47
CA VAL A 13 -8.31 -5.75 -12.10
C VAL A 13 -9.21 -4.57 -11.69
N VAL A 14 -9.31 -4.27 -10.40
CA VAL A 14 -10.10 -3.12 -9.91
C VAL A 14 -9.58 -1.81 -10.48
N GLN A 15 -8.26 -1.62 -10.51
CA GLN A 15 -7.62 -0.42 -11.05
C GLN A 15 -7.88 -0.27 -12.55
N ALA A 16 -7.90 -1.37 -13.31
CA ALA A 16 -8.27 -1.37 -14.72
C ALA A 16 -9.75 -0.97 -14.92
N PHE A 17 -10.67 -1.45 -14.08
CA PHE A 17 -12.07 -1.03 -14.11
C PHE A 17 -12.25 0.46 -13.82
N ILE A 18 -11.56 0.98 -12.80
CA ILE A 18 -11.59 2.42 -12.47
C ILE A 18 -11.04 3.24 -13.64
N SER A 19 -9.90 2.84 -14.19
CA SER A 19 -9.28 3.50 -15.35
C SER A 19 -10.19 3.47 -16.57
N TRP A 20 -10.88 2.35 -16.83
CA TRP A 20 -11.85 2.23 -17.91
C TRP A 20 -13.02 3.17 -17.71
N PHE A 21 -13.58 3.22 -16.50
CA PHE A 21 -14.69 4.11 -16.17
C PHE A 21 -14.32 5.58 -16.44
N VAL A 22 -13.16 6.01 -15.97
CA VAL A 22 -12.66 7.37 -16.20
C VAL A 22 -12.42 7.64 -17.69
N TYR A 23 -11.84 6.69 -18.42
CA TYR A 23 -11.70 6.79 -19.88
C TYR A 23 -13.05 6.97 -20.58
N SER A 24 -14.06 6.18 -20.19
CA SER A 24 -15.40 6.23 -20.76
C SER A 24 -16.07 7.57 -20.51
N GLU A 25 -15.96 8.10 -19.29
CA GLU A 25 -16.47 9.43 -18.95
C GLU A 25 -15.72 10.53 -19.70
N ALA A 26 -14.38 10.47 -19.76
CA ALA A 26 -13.58 11.43 -20.51
C ALA A 26 -13.95 11.45 -22.01
N LYS A 27 -14.28 10.29 -22.59
CA LYS A 27 -14.77 10.18 -23.96
C LYS A 27 -16.17 10.79 -24.11
N LYS A 28 -17.07 10.53 -23.16
CA LYS A 28 -18.46 11.03 -23.15
C LYS A 28 -18.53 12.55 -23.03
N TYR A 29 -17.64 13.17 -22.25
CA TYR A 29 -17.58 14.62 -22.04
C TYR A 29 -16.69 15.36 -23.06
N GLY A 30 -16.23 14.69 -24.13
CA GLY A 30 -15.49 15.34 -25.21
C GLY A 30 -14.06 15.75 -24.84
N SER A 31 -13.41 15.04 -23.91
CA SER A 31 -12.01 15.31 -23.57
C SER A 31 -11.12 15.18 -24.80
N ARG A 32 -10.15 16.09 -24.92
CA ARG A 32 -9.18 16.13 -26.04
C ARG A 32 -8.33 14.87 -26.14
N SER A 33 -8.09 14.17 -25.02
CA SER A 33 -7.35 12.91 -25.02
C SER A 33 -7.83 11.98 -23.90
N PRO A 34 -8.95 11.24 -24.09
CA PRO A 34 -9.52 10.35 -23.08
C PRO A 34 -8.55 9.24 -22.65
N VAL A 35 -7.71 8.78 -23.58
CA VAL A 35 -6.69 7.74 -23.34
C VAL A 35 -5.66 8.22 -22.32
N VAL A 36 -5.19 9.46 -22.45
CA VAL A 36 -4.21 10.05 -21.51
C VAL A 36 -4.82 10.17 -20.11
N VAL A 37 -6.09 10.57 -20.02
CA VAL A 37 -6.80 10.67 -18.73
C VAL A 37 -6.89 9.28 -18.07
N GLY A 38 -7.38 8.26 -18.78
CA GLY A 38 -7.46 6.90 -18.23
C GLY A 38 -6.09 6.36 -17.82
N ALA A 39 -5.09 6.46 -18.71
CA ALA A 39 -3.73 6.00 -18.43
C ALA A 39 -3.12 6.71 -17.21
N SER A 40 -3.33 8.02 -17.06
CA SER A 40 -2.85 8.77 -15.90
C SER A 40 -3.46 8.28 -14.59
N VAL A 41 -4.77 7.99 -14.56
CA VAL A 41 -5.44 7.45 -13.38
C VAL A 41 -4.92 6.06 -13.03
N PHE A 42 -4.67 5.22 -14.05
CA PHE A 42 -4.07 3.91 -13.82
C PHE A 42 -2.66 4.02 -13.20
N VAL A 43 -1.78 4.82 -13.83
CA VAL A 43 -0.38 4.99 -13.37
C VAL A 43 -0.34 5.61 -11.97
N LEU A 44 -1.14 6.64 -11.70
CA LEU A 44 -1.21 7.27 -10.38
C LEU A 44 -1.72 6.29 -9.31
N GLY A 45 -2.76 5.51 -9.62
CA GLY A 45 -3.30 4.53 -8.68
C GLY A 45 -2.30 3.42 -8.35
N VAL A 46 -1.62 2.87 -9.37
CA VAL A 46 -0.56 1.88 -9.15
C VAL A 46 0.60 2.48 -8.35
N GLY A 47 1.05 3.68 -8.70
CA GLY A 47 2.13 4.38 -7.99
C GLY A 47 1.79 4.62 -6.51
N LEU A 48 0.56 5.08 -6.22
CA LEU A 48 0.09 5.27 -4.84
C LEU A 48 0.06 3.96 -4.06
N ALA A 49 -0.37 2.86 -4.67
CA ALA A 49 -0.39 1.56 -4.01
C ALA A 49 1.02 1.11 -3.55
N PHE A 50 2.06 1.38 -4.34
CA PHE A 50 3.45 1.11 -3.93
C PHE A 50 3.88 1.98 -2.74
N VAL A 51 3.55 3.28 -2.77
CA VAL A 51 3.88 4.20 -1.68
C VAL A 51 3.18 3.76 -0.39
N PHE A 52 1.86 3.51 -0.43
CA PHE A 52 1.10 3.06 0.73
C PHE A 52 1.56 1.68 1.23
N SER A 53 1.90 0.74 0.34
CA SER A 53 2.44 -0.56 0.75
C SER A 53 3.75 -0.40 1.53
N THR A 54 4.62 0.52 1.11
CA THR A 54 5.87 0.83 1.80
C THR A 54 5.60 1.42 3.19
N VAL A 55 4.71 2.41 3.28
CA VAL A 55 4.33 3.04 4.55
C VAL A 55 3.72 2.02 5.51
N ILE A 56 2.79 1.19 5.04
CA ILE A 56 2.17 0.14 5.85
C ILE A 56 3.22 -0.87 6.33
N ALA A 57 4.14 -1.29 5.45
CA ALA A 57 5.21 -2.20 5.84
C ALA A 57 6.10 -1.62 6.94
N LEU A 58 6.46 -0.33 6.85
CA LEU A 58 7.22 0.37 7.89
C LEU A 58 6.46 0.41 9.21
N VAL A 59 5.17 0.75 9.19
CA VAL A 59 4.32 0.79 10.40
C VAL A 59 4.21 -0.60 11.03
N VAL A 60 4.07 -1.66 10.23
CA VAL A 60 4.04 -3.05 10.73
C VAL A 60 5.37 -3.42 11.39
N VAL A 61 6.50 -3.06 10.79
CA VAL A 61 7.82 -3.30 11.39
C VAL A 61 7.95 -2.56 12.71
N GLU A 62 7.55 -1.29 12.75
CA GLU A 62 7.59 -0.47 13.97
C GLU A 62 6.73 -1.06 15.09
N LEU A 63 5.52 -1.53 14.75
CA LEU A 63 4.63 -2.24 15.67
C LEU A 63 5.20 -3.57 16.20
N LEU A 64 6.15 -4.19 15.50
CA LEU A 64 6.85 -5.38 15.98
C LEU A 64 8.08 -5.02 16.84
N VAL A 65 8.81 -3.97 16.46
CA VAL A 65 10.01 -3.54 17.18
C VAL A 65 9.67 -3.00 18.57
N ILE A 66 8.60 -2.21 18.70
CA ILE A 66 8.15 -1.64 19.99
C ILE A 66 7.92 -2.71 21.08
N PRO A 67 7.11 -3.76 20.86
CA PRO A 67 6.89 -4.78 21.87
C PRO A 67 8.15 -5.60 22.16
N ILE A 68 8.99 -5.88 21.17
CA ILE A 68 10.28 -6.56 21.40
C ILE A 68 11.17 -5.72 22.33
N TYR A 69 11.27 -4.42 22.06
CA TYR A 69 12.00 -3.49 22.91
C TYR A 69 11.44 -3.47 24.34
N LEU A 70 10.13 -3.34 24.49
CA LEU A 70 9.46 -3.33 25.80
C LEU A 70 9.67 -4.65 26.57
N LEU A 71 9.59 -5.79 25.89
CA LEU A 71 9.89 -7.09 26.47
C LEU A 71 11.33 -7.20 26.94
N GLY A 72 12.29 -6.72 26.14
CA GLY A 72 13.70 -6.66 26.52
C GLY A 72 13.94 -5.80 27.76
N VAL A 73 13.34 -4.61 27.81
CA VAL A 73 13.40 -3.71 28.97
C VAL A 73 12.80 -4.37 30.22
N HIS A 74 11.63 -5.00 30.10
CA HIS A 74 11.00 -5.71 31.21
C HIS A 74 11.82 -6.91 31.70
N ALA A 75 12.42 -7.68 30.80
CA ALA A 75 13.28 -8.80 31.13
C ALA A 75 14.55 -8.35 31.87
N ALA A 76 15.20 -7.28 31.39
CA ALA A 76 16.36 -6.69 32.05
C ALA A 76 16.01 -6.17 33.45
N LYS A 77 14.86 -5.47 33.60
CA LYS A 77 14.41 -4.96 34.89
C LYS A 77 14.12 -6.07 35.91
N ARG A 78 13.52 -7.19 35.48
CA ARG A 78 13.31 -8.36 36.36
C ARG A 78 14.62 -8.97 36.82
N ARG A 79 15.62 -9.06 35.94
CA ARG A 79 16.94 -9.64 36.26
C ARG A 79 17.72 -8.81 37.28
N SER A 80 17.67 -7.48 37.19
CA SER A 80 18.31 -6.59 38.18
C SER A 80 17.62 -6.60 39.54
N ALA A 81 16.32 -6.91 39.62
CA ALA A 81 15.60 -6.99 40.90
C ALA A 81 15.81 -8.33 41.64
N SER A 82 16.32 -9.35 40.94
CA SER A 82 16.63 -10.68 41.49
C SER A 82 18.10 -10.87 41.88
N ALA A 83 18.94 -9.85 41.65
CA ALA A 83 20.35 -9.82 42.05
C ALA A 83 20.50 -8.94 43.29
#